data_AF-A0A9X2YMB8-F1
#
_entry.id   AF-A0A9X2YMB8-F1
#
_cell.length_a   1.000
_cell.length_b   1.000
_cell.length_c   1.000
_cell.angle_alpha   90.00
_cell.angle_beta   90.00
_cell.angle_gamma   90.00
#
_symmetry.space_group_name_H-M   'P 1'
#
loop_
_entity.id
_entity.type
_entity.pdbx_description
1 polymer ?
#
loop_
_entity_poly.entity_id
_entity_poly.type
_entity_poly.pdbx_seq_one_letter_code
_entity_poly.pdbx_strand_id
1 'polypeptide(L)'
;MRQPQPVLHGPAATGEVLYQTPSGFRYTDSEILEREYDVDASVTNLPILLAVFAERTNQARADLPATFGIPFGPTVDERLDVFPGRTGGPVVVFLHGGYWRSLTGGTSVALPWGRPPMEPRWSSRTTPCARR
;
A
#
# COMPACT_ATOMS: atom_id res chain seq x y z
N MET A 1 21.69 10.03 15.49
CA MET A 1 21.00 10.52 16.69
C MET A 1 20.04 9.42 17.12
N ARG A 2 20.21 8.86 18.32
CA ARG A 2 19.41 7.72 18.81
C ARG A 2 18.01 8.26 19.13
N GLN A 3 16.97 7.73 18.48
CA GLN A 3 15.57 8.05 18.83
C GLN A 3 15.36 7.71 20.33
N PRO A 4 14.64 8.55 21.10
CA PRO A 4 14.25 8.17 22.45
C PRO A 4 13.46 6.87 22.34
N GLN A 5 13.92 5.86 23.09
CA GLN A 5 13.19 4.60 23.19
C GLN A 5 11.83 4.91 23.81
N PRO A 6 10.71 4.33 23.34
CA PRO A 6 9.46 4.43 24.08
C PRO A 6 9.75 3.93 25.50
N VAL A 7 9.27 4.65 26.50
CA VAL A 7 9.42 4.23 27.89
C VAL A 7 8.56 2.98 28.03
N LEU A 8 9.17 1.82 27.81
CA LEU A 8 8.56 0.50 27.98
C LEU A 8 8.33 0.34 29.48
N HIS A 9 7.18 0.79 29.96
CA HIS A 9 6.76 0.39 31.29
C HIS A 9 6.50 -1.12 31.22
N GLY A 10 7.29 -1.89 31.98
CA GLY A 10 7.08 -3.30 32.22
C GLY A 10 5.67 -3.56 32.81
N PRO A 11 5.34 -4.81 33.18
CA PRO A 11 3.98 -5.28 33.47
C PRO A 11 3.22 -4.59 34.64
N ALA A 12 3.70 -3.47 35.17
CA ALA A 12 3.11 -2.64 36.21
C ALA A 12 2.98 -1.17 35.79
N ALA A 13 2.56 -0.87 34.55
CA ALA A 13 2.07 0.47 34.22
C ALA A 13 0.75 0.70 34.97
N THR A 14 0.73 1.61 35.95
CA THR A 14 -0.39 1.85 36.88
C THR A 14 -1.50 2.73 36.30
N GLY A 15 -1.43 3.10 35.02
CA GLY A 15 -2.44 3.88 34.30
C GLY A 15 -3.49 3.01 33.62
N GLU A 16 -4.60 3.64 33.21
CA GLU A 16 -5.61 2.98 32.37
C GLU A 16 -4.96 2.44 31.08
N VAL A 17 -5.26 1.19 30.75
CA VAL A 17 -4.77 0.58 29.51
C VAL A 17 -5.60 1.09 28.35
N LEU A 18 -4.99 1.93 27.51
CA LEU A 18 -5.62 2.50 26.32
C LEU A 18 -5.63 1.49 25.16
N TYR A 19 -4.56 0.71 25.01
CA TYR A 19 -4.46 -0.34 23.99
C TYR A 19 -3.56 -1.49 24.45
N GLN A 20 -3.94 -2.73 24.13
CA GLN A 20 -3.13 -3.92 24.37
C GLN A 20 -2.96 -4.72 23.07
N THR A 21 -1.71 -4.98 22.68
CA THR A 21 -1.37 -5.82 21.53
C THR A 21 -1.68 -7.30 21.81
N PRO A 22 -1.87 -8.14 20.77
CA PRO A 22 -2.01 -9.59 20.95
C PRO A 22 -0.82 -10.25 21.67
N SER A 23 0.38 -9.68 21.54
CA SER A 23 1.60 -10.09 22.23
C SER A 23 1.66 -9.69 23.71
N GLY A 24 0.66 -8.99 24.24
CA GLY A 24 0.57 -8.59 25.65
C GLY A 24 1.22 -7.24 25.99
N PHE A 25 1.81 -6.55 25.01
CA PHE A 25 2.31 -5.18 25.21
C PHE A 25 1.16 -4.20 25.43
N ARG A 26 1.28 -3.33 26.44
CA ARG A 26 0.24 -2.38 26.88
C ARG A 26 0.70 -0.93 26.69
N TYR A 27 -0.15 -0.13 26.08
CA TYR A 27 -0.02 1.32 26.00
C TYR A 27 -0.97 1.95 27.01
N THR A 28 -0.45 2.88 27.80
CA THR A 28 -1.19 3.61 28.85
C THR A 28 -1.10 5.13 28.68
N ASP A 29 -0.39 5.59 27.65
CA ASP A 29 -0.14 6.99 27.34
C ASP A 29 -0.68 7.28 25.93
N SER A 30 -1.60 8.24 25.85
CA SER A 30 -2.22 8.65 24.59
C SER A 30 -1.23 9.36 23.67
N GLU A 31 -0.29 10.14 24.19
CA GLU A 31 0.70 10.84 23.34
C GLU A 31 1.63 9.86 22.64
N ILE A 32 1.98 8.75 23.32
CA ILE A 32 2.73 7.65 22.70
C ILE A 32 1.89 7.00 21.59
N LEU A 33 0.61 6.72 21.85
CA LEU A 33 -0.26 6.12 20.83
C LEU A 33 -0.42 6.99 19.59
N GLU A 34 -0.67 8.28 19.77
CA GLU A 34 -0.78 9.24 18.67
C GLU A 34 0.51 9.26 17.83
N ARG A 35 1.68 9.29 18.48
CA ARG A 35 2.97 9.25 17.80
C ARG A 35 3.18 7.97 16.98
N GLU A 36 2.80 6.81 17.50
CA GLU A 36 2.96 5.53 16.78
C GLU A 36 2.00 5.39 15.58
N TYR A 37 0.89 6.14 15.57
CA TYR A 37 -0.04 6.21 14.43
C TYR A 37 0.25 7.36 13.46
N ASP A 38 1.17 8.26 13.78
CA ASP A 38 1.57 9.36 12.90
C ASP A 38 2.47 8.83 11.77
N VAL A 39 1.83 8.44 10.67
CA VAL A 39 2.52 8.01 9.44
C VAL A 39 3.35 9.14 8.83
N ASP A 40 2.89 10.39 8.97
CA ASP A 40 3.55 11.54 8.37
C ASP A 40 4.88 11.84 9.08
N ALA A 41 4.91 11.71 10.41
CA ALA A 41 6.11 11.86 11.21
C ALA A 41 7.02 10.61 11.21
N SER A 42 6.47 9.41 11.00
CA SER A 42 7.25 8.16 11.03
C SER A 42 8.07 7.91 9.75
N VAL A 43 7.68 8.52 8.62
CA VAL A 43 8.38 8.36 7.34
C VAL A 43 9.26 9.57 7.04
N THR A 44 10.57 9.33 6.90
CA THR A 44 11.50 10.39 6.48
C THR A 44 11.19 10.86 5.06
N ASN A 45 11.05 12.18 4.88
CA ASN A 45 10.80 12.84 3.59
C ASN A 45 9.52 12.36 2.87
N LEU A 46 8.44 12.09 3.61
CA LEU A 46 7.16 11.68 3.02
C LEU A 46 6.70 12.53 1.82
N PRO A 47 6.81 13.88 1.83
CA PRO A 47 6.42 14.69 0.67
C PRO A 47 7.16 14.33 -0.63
N ILE A 48 8.43 13.95 -0.54
CA ILE A 48 9.23 13.54 -1.70
C ILE A 48 8.71 12.19 -2.23
N LEU A 49 8.41 11.24 -1.33
CA LEU A 49 7.86 9.94 -1.74
C LEU A 49 6.51 10.10 -2.43
N LEU A 50 5.63 10.96 -1.90
CA LEU A 50 4.35 11.27 -2.52
C LEU A 50 4.51 11.89 -3.91
N ALA A 51 5.45 12.82 -4.08
CA ALA A 51 5.75 13.41 -5.38
C ALA A 51 6.25 12.36 -6.39
N VAL A 52 7.11 11.43 -5.95
CA VAL A 52 7.60 10.32 -6.79
C VAL A 52 6.45 9.38 -7.17
N PHE A 53 5.51 9.10 -6.27
CA PHE A 53 4.35 8.27 -6.58
C PHE A 53 3.42 8.93 -7.60
N ALA A 54 3.17 10.24 -7.46
CA ALA A 54 2.39 10.99 -8.43
C ALA A 54 3.06 10.98 -9.82
N GLU A 55 4.37 11.23 -9.88
CA GLU A 55 5.12 11.20 -11.14
C GLU A 55 5.06 9.83 -11.82
N ARG A 56 5.33 8.75 -11.08
CA ARG A 56 5.27 7.38 -11.61
C ARG A 56 3.86 6.98 -12.03
N THR A 57 2.85 7.43 -11.29
CA THR A 57 1.44 7.22 -11.66
C THR A 57 1.15 7.89 -13.00
N ASN A 58 1.55 9.15 -13.17
CA ASN A 58 1.34 9.89 -14.42
C ASN A 58 2.05 9.22 -15.60
N GLN A 59 3.32 8.81 -15.41
CA GLN A 59 4.07 8.08 -16.43
C GLN A 59 3.37 6.77 -16.81
N ALA A 60 2.96 5.95 -15.84
CA ALA A 60 2.25 4.71 -16.11
C ALA A 60 0.93 4.93 -16.87
N ARG A 61 0.19 6.00 -16.54
CA ARG A 61 -1.05 6.35 -17.26
C ARG A 61 -0.80 6.82 -18.69
N ALA A 62 0.35 7.43 -18.96
CA ALA A 62 0.74 7.86 -20.29
C ALA A 62 1.25 6.70 -21.15
N ASP A 63 2.02 5.78 -20.55
CA ASP A 63 2.78 4.77 -21.28
C ASP A 63 2.02 3.45 -21.48
N LEU A 64 1.09 3.12 -20.58
CA LEU A 64 0.41 1.83 -20.58
C LEU A 64 -0.99 1.93 -21.22
N PRO A 65 -1.39 0.93 -22.03
CA PRO A 65 -2.79 0.78 -22.39
C PRO A 65 -3.64 0.67 -21.12
N ALA A 66 -4.72 1.44 -21.03
CA ALA A 66 -5.63 1.38 -19.90
C ALA A 66 -7.00 1.95 -20.24
N THR A 67 -8.02 1.50 -19.52
CA THR A 67 -9.32 2.14 -19.46
C THR A 67 -9.48 2.78 -18.10
N PHE A 68 -9.60 4.11 -18.06
CA PHE A 68 -9.64 4.87 -16.82
C PHE A 68 -11.06 5.19 -16.37
N GLY A 69 -11.26 5.32 -15.05
CA GLY A 69 -12.46 5.88 -14.46
C GLY A 69 -13.73 5.04 -14.61
N ILE A 70 -13.59 3.71 -14.72
CA ILE A 70 -14.72 2.79 -14.82
C ILE A 70 -15.51 2.83 -13.51
N PRO A 71 -16.81 3.21 -13.52
CA PRO A 71 -17.61 3.22 -12.31
C PRO A 71 -17.92 1.79 -11.86
N PHE A 72 -17.78 1.53 -10.56
CA PHE A 72 -18.23 0.28 -9.93
C PHE A 72 -19.30 0.49 -8.86
N GLY A 73 -19.56 1.74 -8.49
CA GLY A 73 -20.56 2.13 -7.50
C GLY A 73 -21.16 3.51 -7.79
N PRO A 74 -22.12 3.95 -6.97
CA PRO A 74 -22.88 5.18 -7.20
C PRO A 74 -22.12 6.49 -6.88
N THR A 75 -21.03 6.45 -6.12
CA THR A 75 -20.31 7.66 -5.67
C THR A 75 -19.22 8.10 -6.67
N VAL A 76 -18.74 9.33 -6.49
CA VAL A 76 -17.67 9.89 -7.34
C VAL A 76 -16.33 9.15 -7.18
N ASP A 77 -16.09 8.56 -6.02
CA ASP A 77 -14.84 7.87 -5.66
C ASP A 77 -14.88 6.37 -5.99
N GLU A 78 -16.05 5.80 -6.28
CA GLU A 78 -16.20 4.39 -6.67
C GLU A 78 -15.87 4.17 -8.15
N ARG A 79 -14.59 4.42 -8.47
CA ARG A 79 -14.02 4.25 -9.81
C ARG A 79 -12.75 3.42 -9.77
N LEU A 80 -12.49 2.70 -10.85
CA LEU A 80 -11.27 1.93 -11.04
C LEU A 80 -10.65 2.17 -12.42
N ASP A 81 -9.35 1.93 -12.49
CA ASP A 81 -8.57 1.95 -13.72
C ASP A 81 -8.16 0.52 -14.06
N VAL A 82 -8.39 0.08 -15.31
CA VAL A 82 -8.04 -1.27 -15.77
C VAL A 82 -6.87 -1.20 -16.74
N PHE A 83 -5.77 -1.85 -16.35
CA PHE A 83 -4.63 -2.12 -17.22
C PHE A 83 -4.78 -3.56 -17.76
N PRO A 84 -4.96 -3.75 -19.08
CA PRO A 84 -5.25 -5.05 -19.64
C PRO A 84 -4.01 -5.97 -19.58
N GLY A 85 -4.21 -7.17 -19.04
CA GLY A 85 -3.25 -8.26 -19.08
C GLY A 85 -3.50 -9.22 -20.25
N ARG A 86 -2.97 -10.44 -20.14
CA ARG A 86 -3.24 -11.51 -21.11
C ARG A 86 -4.68 -12.01 -20.97
N THR A 87 -5.36 -12.25 -22.08
CA THR A 87 -6.70 -12.87 -22.10
C THR A 87 -6.69 -14.21 -21.35
N GLY A 88 -7.65 -14.42 -20.45
CA GLY A 88 -7.72 -15.60 -19.59
C GLY A 88 -6.68 -15.65 -18.47
N GLY A 89 -5.91 -14.57 -18.27
CA GLY A 89 -4.95 -14.43 -17.18
C GLY A 89 -5.60 -14.06 -15.84
N PRO A 90 -4.84 -14.12 -14.73
CA PRO A 90 -5.31 -13.69 -13.42
C PRO A 90 -5.53 -12.17 -13.37
N VAL A 91 -6.43 -11.75 -12.49
CA VAL A 91 -6.67 -10.34 -12.17
C VAL A 91 -5.94 -9.99 -10.87
N VAL A 92 -5.19 -8.89 -10.88
CA VAL A 92 -4.59 -8.31 -9.69
C VAL A 92 -5.34 -7.03 -9.37
N VAL A 93 -5.85 -6.92 -8.14
CA VAL A 93 -6.54 -5.71 -7.65
C VAL A 93 -5.61 -5.01 -6.67
N PHE A 94 -5.35 -3.73 -6.93
CA PHE A 94 -4.58 -2.87 -6.03
C PHE A 94 -5.51 -1.84 -5.39
N LEU A 95 -5.48 -1.76 -4.05
CA LEU A 95 -6.23 -0.80 -3.26
C LEU A 95 -5.22 0.13 -2.58
N HIS A 96 -5.35 1.45 -2.80
CA HIS A 96 -4.41 2.40 -2.22
C HIS A 96 -4.63 2.57 -0.71
N GLY A 97 -3.56 3.01 -0.02
CA GLY A 97 -3.61 3.39 1.39
C GLY A 97 -4.08 4.83 1.56
N GLY A 98 -3.43 5.58 2.46
CA GLY A 98 -3.80 6.97 2.76
C GLY A 98 -4.74 7.11 3.96
N TYR A 99 -4.78 6.08 4.81
CA TYR A 99 -5.45 6.10 6.12
C TYR A 99 -6.95 6.46 6.01
N TRP A 100 -7.59 6.05 4.91
CA TRP A 100 -8.99 6.34 4.55
C TRP A 100 -9.38 7.82 4.54
N ARG A 101 -8.41 8.73 4.60
CA ARG A 101 -8.61 10.19 4.65
C ARG A 101 -7.88 10.95 3.55
N SER A 102 -7.04 10.25 2.79
CA SER A 102 -6.15 10.84 1.81
C SER A 102 -5.84 9.86 0.68
N LEU A 103 -5.25 10.38 -0.39
CA LEU A 103 -4.93 9.69 -1.64
C LEU A 103 -6.15 9.31 -2.48
N THR A 104 -5.92 9.16 -3.78
CA THR A 104 -6.90 8.69 -4.77
C THR A 104 -6.20 7.75 -5.75
N GLY A 105 -6.97 6.98 -6.53
CA GLY A 105 -6.42 6.15 -7.62
C GLY A 105 -5.53 6.94 -8.58
N GLY A 106 -5.85 8.22 -8.84
CA GLY A 106 -5.08 9.09 -9.73
C GLY A 106 -3.68 9.51 -9.23
N THR A 107 -3.37 9.31 -7.94
CA THR A 107 -2.08 9.70 -7.35
C THR A 107 -1.32 8.53 -6.72
N SER A 108 -1.87 7.31 -6.86
CA SER A 108 -1.44 6.15 -6.07
C SER A 108 -1.23 4.89 -6.90
N VAL A 109 -1.14 5.00 -8.24
CA VAL A 109 -0.81 3.84 -9.08
C VAL A 109 0.64 3.46 -8.77
N ALA A 110 0.80 2.54 -7.84
CA ALA A 110 2.07 1.93 -7.52
C ALA A 110 2.44 0.95 -8.64
N LEU A 111 2.98 1.48 -9.74
CA LEU A 111 3.88 0.71 -10.59
C LEU A 111 5.28 1.27 -10.33
N PRO A 112 6.11 0.50 -9.62
CA PRO A 112 6.70 -0.66 -10.27
C PRO A 112 6.77 -1.87 -9.34
N TRP A 113 5.78 -2.75 -9.40
CA TRP A 113 6.11 -4.17 -9.24
C TRP A 113 7.06 -4.49 -10.39
N GLY A 114 8.32 -4.80 -10.06
CA GLY A 114 9.48 -4.61 -10.92
C GLY A 114 9.29 -4.99 -12.39
N ARG A 115 9.72 -4.10 -13.29
CA ARG A 115 10.40 -4.55 -14.50
C ARG A 115 11.86 -4.80 -14.11
N PRO A 116 12.28 -6.02 -13.73
CA PRO A 116 13.68 -6.36 -13.94
C PRO A 116 13.99 -6.20 -15.44
N PRO A 117 15.24 -5.94 -15.84
CA PRO A 117 15.63 -6.13 -17.23
C PRO A 117 15.16 -7.52 -17.66
N MET A 118 14.47 -7.63 -18.79
CA MET A 118 14.03 -8.91 -19.34
C MET A 118 15.26 -9.81 -19.54
N GLU A 119 15.55 -10.68 -18.57
CA GLU A 119 16.24 -11.92 -18.87
C GLU A 119 15.17 -12.98 -19.17
N PRO A 120 15.21 -13.63 -20.35
CA PRO A 120 14.24 -14.66 -20.70
C PRO A 120 14.56 -15.93 -19.92
N ARG A 121 13.99 -16.06 -18.72
CA ARG A 121 14.00 -17.33 -17.99
C ARG A 121 12.63 -17.75 -17.49
N TRP A 122 11.64 -17.72 -18.37
CA TRP A 122 10.54 -18.67 -18.29
C TRP A 122 11.02 -19.99 -18.88
N SER A 123 11.51 -20.90 -18.03
CA SER A 123 11.68 -22.30 -18.41
C SER A 123 10.30 -22.87 -18.69
N SER A 124 10.04 -23.15 -19.98
CA SER A 124 8.88 -23.86 -20.46
C SER A 124 8.84 -25.27 -19.87
N ARG A 125 8.19 -25.42 -18.72
CA ARG A 125 7.60 -26.70 -18.33
C ARG A 125 6.10 -26.61 -18.55
N THR A 126 5.71 -26.92 -19.79
CA THR A 126 4.35 -27.31 -20.13
C THR A 126 4.03 -28.64 -19.44
N THR A 127 3.20 -28.61 -18.42
CA THR A 127 2.39 -29.77 -18.05
C THR A 127 1.13 -29.73 -18.92
N PRO A 128 0.81 -30.76 -19.72
CA PRO A 128 -0.44 -30.77 -20.48
C PRO A 128 -1.62 -30.90 -19.50
N CYS A 129 -2.57 -29.97 -19.61
CA CYS A 129 -3.86 -30.10 -18.94
C CYS A 129 -4.60 -31.30 -19.56
N ALA A 130 -4.87 -32.33 -18.76
CA ALA A 130 -5.73 -33.43 -19.17
C ALA A 130 -7.16 -32.91 -19.32
N ARG A 131 -7.71 -33.06 -20.53
CA ARG A 131 -9.13 -32.88 -20.83
C ARG A 131 -9.98 -33.78 -19.92
N ARG A 132 -11.01 -33.21 -19.30
CA ARG A 132 -12.28 -33.87 -19.01
C ARG A 132 -13.39 -32.99 -19.57
#